data_AF-A0A3B0VM23-F1
#
_entry.id   AF-A0A3B0VM23-F1
#
_cell.length_a   1.000
_cell.length_b   1.000
_cell.length_c   1.000
_cell.angle_alpha   90.00
_cell.angle_beta   90.00
_cell.angle_gamma   90.00
#
_symmetry.space_group_name_H-M   'P 1'
#
loop_
_entity.id
_entity.type
_entity.pdbx_description
1 polymer ?
#
loop_
_entity_poly.entity_id
_entity_poly.type
_entity_poly.pdbx_seq_one_letter_code
_entity_poly.pdbx_strand_id
1 'polypeptide(L)'
;MIESELPASIQYLLIGVQILATVGFLYMIWPYVRKERWREKFIENKSARSILIVFVIIFLFSYGMAAFFDAFFPVERLDVAP
;
A
#
# COMPACT_ATOMS: atom_id res chain seq x y z
N MET A 1 18.02 11.01 -23.72
CA MET A 1 17.29 10.03 -24.55
C MET A 1 17.90 8.67 -24.31
N ILE A 2 17.08 7.60 -24.34
CA ILE A 2 17.30 6.22 -23.81
C ILE A 2 16.98 6.21 -22.30
N GLU A 3 15.96 5.52 -21.73
CA GLU A 3 15.24 4.30 -22.11
C GLU A 3 13.71 4.45 -22.01
N SER A 4 13.01 3.61 -22.77
CA SER A 4 11.57 3.56 -23.02
C SER A 4 10.64 3.78 -21.83
N GLU A 5 9.66 4.69 -21.99
CA GLU A 5 8.34 4.46 -21.42
C GLU A 5 7.90 3.06 -21.88
N LEU A 6 7.79 2.11 -20.94
CA LEU A 6 7.35 0.75 -21.23
C LEU A 6 6.09 0.82 -22.11
N PRO A 7 6.04 0.09 -23.25
CA PRO A 7 4.86 0.09 -24.11
C PRO A 7 3.61 -0.11 -23.26
N ALA A 8 2.57 0.70 -23.47
CA ALA A 8 1.37 0.70 -22.63
C ALA A 8 0.77 -0.72 -22.47
N SER A 9 0.88 -1.56 -23.49
CA SER A 9 0.50 -2.98 -23.45
C SER A 9 1.26 -3.78 -22.38
N ILE A 10 2.57 -3.57 -22.22
CA ILE A 10 3.38 -4.22 -21.18
C ILE A 10 3.04 -3.65 -19.80
N GLN A 11 2.80 -2.33 -19.69
CA GLN A 11 2.37 -1.72 -18.44
C GLN A 11 1.04 -2.31 -17.94
N TYR A 12 0.02 -2.40 -18.80
CA TYR A 12 -1.25 -3.03 -18.44
C TYR A 12 -1.12 -4.52 -18.15
N LEU A 13 -0.24 -5.23 -18.86
CA LEU A 13 0.05 -6.64 -18.58
C LEU A 13 0.67 -6.80 -17.18
N LEU A 14 1.63 -5.96 -16.81
CA LEU A 14 2.26 -5.98 -15.49
C LEU A 14 1.26 -5.66 -14.37
N ILE A 15 0.39 -4.67 -14.59
CA ILE A 15 -0.71 -4.35 -13.65
C ILE A 15 -1.66 -5.56 -13.53
N GLY A 16 -2.03 -6.18 -14.64
CA GLY A 16 -2.88 -7.38 -14.66
C GLY A 16 -2.26 -8.55 -13.90
N VAL A 17 -0.97 -8.81 -14.09
CA VAL A 17 -0.21 -9.84 -13.36
C VAL A 17 -0.17 -9.53 -11.87
N GLN A 18 0.03 -8.28 -11.47
CA GLN A 18 0.02 -7.88 -10.06
C GLN A 18 -1.36 -8.07 -9.42
N ILE A 19 -2.44 -7.70 -10.12
CA ILE A 19 -3.81 -7.93 -9.64
C ILE A 19 -4.07 -9.43 -9.48
N LEU A 20 -3.71 -10.24 -10.48
CA LEU A 20 -3.85 -11.71 -10.40
C LEU A 20 -3.05 -12.31 -9.26
N ALA A 21 -1.80 -11.87 -9.07
CA ALA A 21 -0.96 -12.31 -7.96
C ALA A 21 -1.58 -11.93 -6.61
N THR A 22 -2.11 -10.71 -6.49
CA THR A 22 -2.79 -10.23 -5.28
C THR A 22 -4.05 -11.05 -4.98
N VAL A 23 -4.89 -11.29 -5.99
CA VAL A 23 -6.10 -12.11 -5.85
C VAL A 23 -5.74 -13.55 -5.49
N GLY A 24 -4.73 -14.13 -6.14
CA GLY A 24 -4.26 -15.49 -5.84
C GLY A 24 -3.69 -15.60 -4.42
N PHE A 25 -2.90 -14.62 -3.99
CA PHE A 25 -2.38 -14.54 -2.62
C PHE A 25 -3.50 -14.43 -1.59
N LEU A 26 -4.48 -13.54 -1.81
CA LEU A 26 -5.65 -13.41 -0.94
C LEU A 26 -6.45 -14.69 -0.90
N TYR A 27 -6.71 -15.34 -2.04
CA TYR A 27 -7.42 -16.62 -2.09
C TYR A 27 -6.71 -17.72 -1.30
N MET A 28 -5.38 -17.80 -1.42
CA MET A 28 -4.56 -18.78 -0.70
C MET A 28 -4.55 -18.53 0.81
N ILE A 29 -4.46 -17.29 1.23
CA ILE A 29 -4.38 -16.90 2.66
C ILE A 29 -5.75 -16.87 3.33
N TRP A 30 -6.82 -16.58 2.58
CA TRP A 30 -8.18 -16.50 3.07
C TRP A 30 -8.63 -17.67 3.95
N PRO A 31 -8.43 -18.96 3.59
CA PRO A 31 -8.82 -20.07 4.45
C PRO A 31 -8.03 -20.14 5.77
N TYR A 32 -6.79 -19.64 5.80
CA TYR A 32 -5.98 -19.57 7.01
C TYR A 32 -6.47 -18.43 7.91
N VAL A 33 -6.68 -17.24 7.32
CA VAL A 33 -7.23 -16.06 8.01
C VAL A 33 -8.60 -16.38 8.61
N ARG A 34 -9.54 -16.95 7.83
CA ARG A 34 -10.92 -17.17 8.29
C ARG A 34 -11.04 -18.12 9.48
N LYS A 35 -10.09 -19.05 9.64
CA LYS A 35 -10.10 -20.04 10.72
C LYS A 35 -9.53 -19.52 12.04
N GLU A 36 -8.87 -18.36 12.03
CA GLU A 36 -8.25 -17.81 13.23
C GLU A 36 -9.20 -16.93 14.06
N ARG A 37 -9.05 -16.98 15.38
CA ARG A 37 -9.74 -16.10 16.32
C ARG A 37 -8.98 -14.77 16.41
N TRP A 38 -9.05 -13.96 15.35
CA TRP A 38 -8.33 -12.68 15.21
C TRP A 38 -8.46 -11.77 16.42
N ARG A 39 -9.68 -11.70 16.97
CA ARG A 39 -9.98 -10.87 18.12
C ARG A 39 -9.14 -11.26 19.35
N GLU A 40 -8.95 -12.56 19.58
CA GLU A 40 -8.17 -13.06 20.71
C GLU A 40 -6.66 -12.81 20.49
N LYS A 41 -6.17 -13.02 19.28
CA LYS A 41 -4.75 -12.81 18.94
C LYS A 41 -4.32 -11.35 18.97
N PHE A 42 -5.15 -10.44 18.45
CA PHE A 42 -4.74 -9.05 18.19
C PHE A 42 -5.40 -8.02 19.11
N ILE A 43 -6.64 -8.25 19.58
CA ILE A 43 -7.38 -7.26 20.37
C ILE A 43 -7.27 -7.56 21.88
N GLU A 44 -7.34 -8.83 22.26
CA GLU A 44 -7.26 -9.25 23.67
C GLU A 44 -5.81 -9.31 24.16
N ASN A 45 -4.86 -9.58 23.27
CA ASN A 45 -3.44 -9.48 23.59
C ASN A 45 -3.00 -8.01 23.64
N LYS A 46 -2.73 -7.50 24.85
CA LYS A 46 -2.30 -6.11 25.09
C LYS A 46 -1.06 -5.71 24.30
N SER A 47 -0.10 -6.61 24.11
CA SER A 47 1.11 -6.35 23.34
C SER A 47 0.80 -6.21 21.85
N ALA A 48 0.08 -7.19 21.29
CA ALA A 48 -0.33 -7.15 19.88
C ALA A 48 -1.20 -5.93 19.57
N ARG A 49 -2.12 -5.58 20.48
CA ARG A 49 -2.96 -4.37 20.36
C ARG A 49 -2.14 -3.10 20.37
N SER A 50 -1.14 -3.01 21.25
CA SER A 50 -0.24 -1.86 21.32
C SER A 50 0.55 -1.70 20.02
N ILE A 51 1.11 -2.79 19.47
CA ILE A 51 1.82 -2.78 18.19
C ILE A 51 0.88 -2.35 17.06
N LEU A 52 -0.35 -2.88 17.03
CA LEU A 52 -1.34 -2.54 16.03
C LEU A 52 -1.71 -1.04 16.08
N ILE A 53 -1.89 -0.47 17.27
CA ILE A 53 -2.16 0.96 17.45
C ILE A 53 -0.98 1.79 16.94
N VAL A 54 0.26 1.46 17.34
CA VAL A 54 1.46 2.17 16.89
C VAL A 54 1.59 2.10 15.37
N PHE A 55 1.34 0.93 14.78
CA PHE A 55 1.33 0.75 13.33
C PHE A 55 0.33 1.68 12.64
N VAL A 56 -0.91 1.75 13.14
CA VAL A 56 -1.94 2.65 12.60
C VAL A 56 -1.52 4.12 12.71
N ILE A 57 -0.92 4.52 13.84
CA ILE A 57 -0.44 5.89 14.04
C ILE A 57 0.67 6.22 13.03
N ILE A 58 1.65 5.33 12.84
CA ILE A 58 2.73 5.53 11.87
C ILE A 58 2.17 5.63 10.46
N PHE A 59 1.21 4.77 10.10
CA PHE A 59 0.59 4.79 8.78
C PHE A 59 -0.15 6.10 8.52
N LEU A 60 -0.98 6.55 9.47
CA LEU A 60 -1.68 7.83 9.37
C LEU A 60 -0.72 9.01 9.31
N PHE A 61 0.36 8.98 10.09
CA PHE A 61 1.37 10.02 10.08
C PHE A 61 2.13 10.06 8.75
N SER A 62 2.61 8.92 8.25
CA SER A 62 3.35 8.84 6.99
C SER A 62 2.49 9.28 5.81
N TYR A 63 1.24 8.79 5.74
CA TYR A 63 0.30 9.18 4.69
C TYR A 63 -0.08 10.66 4.83
N GLY A 64 -0.40 11.10 6.04
CA GLY A 64 -0.78 12.49 6.32
C GLY A 64 0.35 13.47 6.00
N MET A 65 1.59 13.12 6.30
CA MET A 65 2.76 13.92 5.94
C MET A 65 2.96 13.98 4.43
N ALA A 66 2.86 12.86 3.70
CA ALA A 66 2.95 12.85 2.25
C ALA A 66 1.87 13.74 1.62
N ALA A 67 0.61 13.57 2.03
CA ALA A 67 -0.50 14.39 1.56
C ALA A 67 -0.36 15.87 1.94
N PHE A 68 0.18 16.17 3.12
CA PHE A 68 0.47 17.54 3.55
C PHE A 68 1.54 18.18 2.65
N PHE A 69 2.64 17.49 2.37
CA PHE A 69 3.67 18.01 1.47
C PHE A 69 3.14 18.19 0.05
N ASP A 70 2.35 17.26 -0.48
CA ASP A 70 1.76 17.40 -1.81
C ASP A 70 0.80 18.61 -1.89
N ALA A 71 0.07 18.91 -0.81
CA ALA A 71 -0.88 20.02 -0.77
C ALA A 71 -0.23 21.39 -0.55
N PHE A 72 0.78 21.47 0.33
CA PHE A 72 1.39 22.74 0.74
C PHE A 72 2.70 23.06 0.00
N PHE A 73 3.39 22.04 -0.50
CA PHE A 73 4.62 22.16 -1.27
C PHE A 73 4.51 21.33 -2.56
N PRO A 74 3.54 21.65 -3.44
CA PRO A 74 3.43 20.97 -4.71
C PRO A 74 4.75 21.12 -5.46
N VAL A 75 5.40 20.00 -5.78
CA VAL A 75 6.67 20.03 -6.51
C VAL A 75 6.39 20.62 -7.88
N GLU A 76 6.88 21.83 -8.12
CA GLU A 76 6.86 22.44 -9.45
C GLU A 76 7.59 21.49 -10.39
N ARG A 77 6.85 20.87 -11.31
CA ARG A 77 7.45 20.01 -12.33
C ARG A 77 8.28 20.91 -13.23
N LEU A 78 9.60 20.67 -13.27
CA LEU A 78 10.53 21.35 -14.19
C LEU A 78 10.16 21.13 -15.67
N ASP A 79 9.24 20.21 -15.94
CA ASP A 79 8.61 19.93 -17.23
C ASP A 79 7.74 21.09 -17.75
N VAL A 80 7.38 22.04 -16.88
CA VAL A 80 6.59 23.24 -17.18
C VAL A 80 7.48 24.48 -17.02
N ALA A 81 8.52 24.59 -17.84
CA ALA A 81 9.13 25.90 -18.09
C ALA A 81 8.18 26.72 -18.98
N PRO A 82 7.99 28.04 -18.73
CA PRO A 82 7.19 28.89 -19.61
C PRO A 82 7.76 28.97 -21.04
#